data_AF-A0A520HYK2-F1
#
_entry.id   AF-A0A520HYK2-F1
#
_cell.length_a   1.000
_cell.length_b   1.000
_cell.length_c   1.000
_cell.angle_alpha   90.00
_cell.angle_beta   90.00
_cell.angle_gamma   90.00
#
_symmetry.space_group_name_H-M   'P 1'
#
loop_
_entity.id
_entity.type
_entity.pdbx_description
1 polymer ?
#
loop_
_entity_poly.entity_id
_entity_poly.type
_entity_poly.pdbx_seq_one_letter_code
_entity_poly.pdbx_strand_id
1 'polypeptide(L)'
;MHFLPSAIRQFTDYKTLADKTFEQLSDAEMLFEPVEGVNSVAIIIQHMHGNMLSRWSNFLTEDGEKEWRKRDEEFDPSNKSKNEIIRLWEEGWKCLFDTLTSLTEDDLYNLQFALEWDVDWIGLSFVRTGQDIIDLKRIIRESGKSARVIAKVEKPEAIDNIDEIIAATDGVMIARGDLGV
;
A
#
# COMPACT_ATOMS: atom_id res chain seq x y z
N MET A 1 7.79 15.60 -11.42
CA MET A 1 6.82 14.49 -11.61
C MET A 1 5.87 14.59 -10.44
N HIS A 2 4.58 14.86 -10.67
CA HIS A 2 3.59 15.01 -9.60
C HIS A 2 3.15 13.61 -9.16
N PHE A 3 3.39 13.28 -7.89
CA PHE A 3 3.23 11.92 -7.38
C PHE A 3 1.76 11.48 -7.40
N LEU A 4 0.83 12.34 -6.94
CA LEU A 4 -0.60 12.04 -6.90
C LEU A 4 -1.21 11.69 -8.26
N PRO A 5 -1.06 12.53 -9.30
CA PRO A 5 -1.56 12.20 -10.64
C PRO A 5 -0.97 10.89 -11.18
N SER A 6 0.30 10.59 -10.89
CA SER A 6 0.94 9.35 -11.32
C SER A 6 0.37 8.13 -10.61
N ALA A 7 0.14 8.21 -9.29
CA ALA A 7 -0.45 7.14 -8.50
C ALA A 7 -1.89 6.86 -8.92
N ILE A 8 -2.72 7.92 -9.05
CA ILE A 8 -4.12 7.80 -9.51
C ILE A 8 -4.17 7.12 -10.88
N ARG A 9 -3.30 7.51 -11.81
CA ARG A 9 -3.23 6.89 -13.15
C ARG A 9 -2.90 5.41 -13.05
N GLN A 10 -1.89 5.02 -12.28
CA GLN A 10 -1.49 3.63 -12.13
C GLN A 10 -2.62 2.77 -11.52
N PHE A 11 -3.29 3.26 -10.48
CA PHE A 11 -4.45 2.60 -9.89
C PHE A 11 -5.60 2.47 -10.89
N THR A 12 -5.84 3.49 -11.70
CA THR A 12 -6.85 3.46 -12.77
C THR A 12 -6.54 2.39 -13.81
N ASP A 13 -5.27 2.26 -14.21
CA ASP A 13 -4.84 1.24 -15.17
C ASP A 13 -5.06 -0.18 -14.61
N TYR A 14 -4.77 -0.41 -13.33
CA TYR A 14 -5.04 -1.70 -12.66
C TYR A 14 -6.54 -1.99 -12.55
N LYS A 15 -7.35 -1.03 -12.12
CA LYS A 15 -8.82 -1.21 -12.06
C LYS A 15 -9.37 -1.55 -13.44
N THR A 16 -8.94 -0.84 -14.48
CA THR A 16 -9.38 -1.06 -15.86
C THR A 16 -9.10 -2.47 -16.35
N LEU A 17 -7.95 -3.05 -15.99
CA LEU A 17 -7.61 -4.43 -16.37
C LEU A 17 -8.55 -5.44 -15.71
N ALA A 18 -8.86 -5.25 -14.43
CA ALA A 18 -9.79 -6.08 -13.69
C ALA A 18 -11.23 -5.92 -14.19
N ASP A 19 -11.69 -4.69 -14.45
CA ASP A 19 -13.03 -4.41 -15.00
C ASP A 19 -13.25 -5.17 -16.32
N LYS A 20 -12.29 -5.08 -17.25
CA LYS A 20 -12.32 -5.82 -18.52
C LYS A 20 -12.30 -7.33 -18.33
N THR A 21 -11.68 -7.81 -17.26
CA THR A 21 -11.70 -9.24 -16.91
C THR A 21 -13.11 -9.62 -16.47
N PHE A 22 -13.74 -8.84 -15.58
CA PHE A 22 -15.09 -9.14 -15.09
C PHE A 22 -16.14 -9.07 -16.18
N GLU A 23 -16.00 -8.19 -17.18
CA GLU A 23 -16.87 -8.14 -18.35
C GLU A 23 -16.95 -9.49 -19.09
N GLN A 24 -15.86 -10.25 -19.09
CA GLN A 24 -15.75 -11.54 -19.80
C GLN A 24 -16.29 -12.73 -18.99
N LEU A 25 -16.49 -12.59 -17.68
CA LEU A 25 -16.88 -13.70 -16.79
C LEU A 25 -18.40 -13.76 -16.58
N SER A 26 -18.96 -14.96 -16.56
CA SER A 26 -20.33 -15.21 -16.07
C SER A 26 -20.41 -15.25 -14.54
N ASP A 27 -21.63 -15.22 -13.98
CA ASP A 27 -21.84 -15.40 -12.53
C ASP A 27 -21.20 -16.69 -11.99
N ALA A 28 -21.30 -17.80 -12.74
CA ALA A 28 -20.69 -19.07 -12.33
C ALA A 28 -19.16 -19.00 -12.34
N GLU A 29 -18.57 -18.31 -13.32
CA GLU A 29 -17.11 -18.16 -13.41
C GLU A 29 -16.54 -17.19 -12.37
N MET A 30 -17.31 -16.19 -11.95
CA MET A 30 -16.92 -15.32 -10.83
C MET A 30 -16.79 -16.09 -9.51
N LEU A 31 -17.61 -17.12 -9.33
CA LEU A 31 -17.67 -17.99 -8.15
C LEU A 31 -16.81 -19.26 -8.31
N PHE A 32 -16.18 -19.46 -9.46
CA PHE A 32 -15.48 -20.70 -9.76
C PHE A 32 -14.17 -20.82 -8.97
N GLU A 33 -14.02 -21.95 -8.29
CA GLU A 33 -12.80 -22.35 -7.60
C GLU A 33 -12.19 -23.54 -8.37
N PRO A 34 -11.02 -23.38 -9.00
CA PRO A 34 -10.46 -24.42 -9.87
C PRO A 34 -10.01 -25.65 -9.08
N VAL A 35 -9.57 -25.45 -7.84
CA VAL A 35 -9.17 -26.48 -6.88
C VAL A 35 -9.44 -25.99 -5.46
N GLU A 36 -9.61 -26.93 -4.52
CA GLU A 36 -9.79 -26.62 -3.10
C GLU A 36 -8.63 -25.76 -2.56
N GLY A 37 -8.98 -24.70 -1.83
CA GLY A 37 -8.00 -23.76 -1.26
C GLY A 37 -7.51 -22.67 -2.23
N VAL A 38 -7.99 -22.64 -3.48
CA VAL A 38 -7.76 -21.52 -4.41
C VAL A 38 -8.97 -20.60 -4.41
N ASN A 39 -8.74 -19.34 -4.07
CA ASN A 39 -9.79 -18.33 -4.01
C ASN A 39 -10.40 -18.06 -5.39
N SER A 40 -11.73 -18.03 -5.45
CA SER A 40 -12.46 -17.52 -6.60
C SER A 40 -12.25 -16.01 -6.78
N VAL A 41 -12.60 -15.48 -7.96
CA VAL A 41 -12.59 -14.03 -8.22
C VAL A 41 -13.47 -13.30 -7.21
N ALA A 42 -14.63 -13.87 -6.86
CA ALA A 42 -15.52 -13.33 -5.85
C ALA A 42 -14.86 -13.19 -4.47
N ILE A 43 -14.15 -14.22 -4.00
CA ILE A 43 -13.43 -14.18 -2.72
C ILE A 43 -12.33 -13.11 -2.74
N ILE A 44 -11.57 -13.04 -3.84
CA ILE A 44 -10.52 -12.02 -3.99
C ILE A 44 -11.12 -10.61 -3.91
N ILE A 45 -12.25 -10.36 -4.59
CA ILE A 45 -12.93 -9.06 -4.56
C ILE A 45 -13.47 -8.75 -3.16
N GLN A 46 -14.02 -9.72 -2.44
CA GLN A 46 -14.47 -9.52 -1.06
C GLN A 46 -13.33 -9.09 -0.14
N HIS A 47 -12.19 -9.79 -0.23
CA HIS A 47 -10.99 -9.42 0.53
C HIS A 47 -10.46 -8.04 0.14
N MET A 48 -10.40 -7.74 -1.16
CA MET A 48 -9.96 -6.43 -1.65
C MET A 48 -10.89 -5.30 -1.19
N HIS A 49 -12.20 -5.51 -1.20
CA HIS A 49 -13.19 -4.56 -0.69
C HIS A 49 -12.97 -4.27 0.80
N GLY A 50 -12.89 -5.32 1.63
CA GLY A 50 -12.60 -5.19 3.06
C GLY A 50 -11.27 -4.47 3.32
N ASN A 51 -10.22 -4.82 2.57
CA ASN A 51 -8.92 -4.17 2.64
C ASN A 51 -8.99 -2.69 2.29
N MET A 52 -9.66 -2.34 1.18
CA MET A 52 -9.74 -0.96 0.72
C MET A 52 -10.51 -0.10 1.73
N LEU A 53 -11.68 -0.55 2.19
CA LEU A 53 -12.46 0.20 3.17
C LEU A 53 -11.72 0.38 4.48
N SER A 54 -10.99 -0.64 4.95
CA SER A 54 -10.21 -0.57 6.18
C SER A 54 -9.03 0.41 6.06
N ARG A 55 -8.26 0.36 4.97
CA ARG A 55 -7.03 1.14 4.82
C ARG A 55 -7.24 2.56 4.31
N TRP A 56 -8.27 2.81 3.51
CA TRP A 56 -8.47 4.11 2.85
C TRP A 56 -9.53 4.99 3.53
N SER A 57 -10.30 4.45 4.47
CA SER A 57 -11.19 5.25 5.32
C SER A 57 -10.40 5.88 6.46
N ASN A 58 -10.55 7.19 6.65
CA ASN A 58 -9.81 7.96 7.66
C ASN A 58 -8.28 7.81 7.49
N PHE A 59 -7.82 7.78 6.22
CA PHE A 59 -6.47 7.39 5.81
C PHE A 59 -5.32 8.08 6.56
N LEU A 60 -5.46 9.36 6.90
CA LEU A 60 -4.41 10.12 7.60
C LEU A 60 -4.51 10.05 9.14
N THR A 61 -5.60 9.50 9.68
CA THR A 61 -5.93 9.61 11.11
C THR A 61 -6.10 8.27 11.82
N GLU A 62 -6.17 7.16 11.07
CA GLU A 62 -6.34 5.81 11.62
C GLU A 62 -5.38 4.82 10.96
N ASP A 63 -4.98 3.78 11.69
CA ASP A 63 -4.07 2.72 11.21
C ASP A 63 -4.77 1.68 10.30
N GLY A 64 -6.09 1.82 10.17
CA GLY A 64 -6.95 0.98 9.36
C GLY A 64 -7.41 -0.31 10.04
N GLU A 65 -7.09 -0.55 11.31
CA GLU A 65 -7.75 -1.62 12.05
C GLU A 65 -9.19 -1.22 12.38
N LYS A 66 -10.16 -2.09 12.06
CA LYS A 66 -11.59 -1.78 12.20
C LYS A 66 -12.28 -2.93 12.93
N GLU A 67 -13.00 -2.63 14.00
CA GLU A 67 -13.74 -3.64 14.79
C GLU A 67 -14.79 -4.39 13.95
N TRP A 68 -15.35 -3.73 12.94
CA TRP A 68 -16.31 -4.34 12.02
C TRP A 68 -15.67 -5.25 10.97
N ARG A 69 -14.34 -5.17 10.76
CA ARG A 69 -13.64 -5.93 9.72
C ARG A 69 -13.26 -7.30 10.23
N LYS A 70 -13.75 -8.32 9.54
CA LYS A 70 -13.50 -9.72 9.88
C LYS A 70 -12.68 -10.39 8.78
N ARG A 71 -11.36 -10.28 8.89
CA ARG A 71 -10.40 -10.73 7.88
C ARG A 71 -10.58 -12.18 7.47
N ASP A 72 -10.79 -13.07 8.43
CA ASP A 72 -10.91 -14.51 8.13
C ASP A 72 -12.21 -14.81 7.36
N GLU A 73 -13.32 -14.15 7.72
CA GLU A 73 -14.61 -14.31 7.04
C GLU A 73 -14.60 -13.73 5.60
N GLU A 74 -13.65 -12.86 5.24
CA GLU A 74 -13.48 -12.36 3.86
C GLU A 74 -13.06 -13.45 2.86
N PHE A 75 -12.58 -14.60 3.37
CA PHE A 75 -12.16 -15.76 2.57
C PHE A 75 -13.22 -16.87 2.49
N ASP A 76 -14.36 -16.68 3.14
CA ASP A 76 -15.45 -17.65 3.07
C ASP A 76 -16.12 -17.63 1.67
N PRO A 77 -16.61 -18.79 1.17
CA PRO A 77 -17.26 -18.86 -0.12
C PRO A 77 -18.43 -17.88 -0.27
N SER A 78 -18.37 -17.09 -1.34
CA SER A 78 -19.43 -16.15 -1.70
C SER A 78 -20.63 -16.86 -2.34
N ASN A 79 -21.84 -16.44 -1.99
CA ASN A 79 -23.07 -16.79 -2.72
C ASN A 79 -23.69 -15.60 -3.47
N LYS A 80 -22.96 -14.49 -3.57
CA LYS A 80 -23.41 -13.24 -4.22
C LYS A 80 -23.43 -13.37 -5.73
N SER A 81 -24.37 -12.71 -6.38
CA SER A 81 -24.39 -12.56 -7.83
C SER A 81 -23.20 -11.73 -8.34
N LYS A 82 -22.86 -11.86 -9.62
CA LYS A 82 -21.83 -11.04 -10.28
C LYS A 82 -22.08 -9.55 -10.06
N ASN A 83 -23.34 -9.11 -10.15
CA ASN A 83 -23.70 -7.70 -9.95
C ASN A 83 -23.43 -7.23 -8.52
N GLU A 84 -23.68 -8.07 -7.51
CA GLU A 84 -23.36 -7.74 -6.11
C GLU A 84 -21.86 -7.71 -5.86
N ILE A 85 -21.10 -8.64 -6.47
CA ILE A 85 -19.64 -8.66 -6.40
C ILE A 85 -19.04 -7.40 -7.04
N ILE A 86 -19.54 -7.00 -8.22
CA ILE A 86 -19.12 -5.76 -8.88
C ILE A 86 -19.46 -4.54 -8.01
N ARG A 87 -20.59 -4.52 -7.30
CA ARG A 87 -20.89 -3.42 -6.37
C ARG A 87 -19.86 -3.30 -5.24
N LEU A 88 -19.42 -4.41 -4.66
CA LEU A 88 -18.34 -4.40 -3.65
C LEU A 88 -17.04 -3.86 -4.26
N TRP A 89 -16.70 -4.32 -5.47
CA TRP A 89 -15.55 -3.82 -6.21
C TRP A 89 -15.61 -2.29 -6.39
N GLU A 90 -16.71 -1.76 -6.94
CA GLU A 90 -16.88 -0.33 -7.17
C GLU A 90 -16.86 0.48 -5.87
N GLU A 91 -17.45 -0.03 -4.79
CA GLU A 91 -17.43 0.63 -3.48
C GLU A 91 -16.00 0.75 -2.93
N GLY A 92 -15.22 -0.33 -2.98
CA GLY A 92 -13.82 -0.33 -2.51
C GLY A 92 -12.97 0.66 -3.30
N TRP A 93 -13.06 0.63 -4.63
CA TRP A 93 -12.31 1.55 -5.49
C TRP A 93 -12.77 2.99 -5.33
N LYS A 94 -14.06 3.23 -5.13
CA LYS A 94 -14.57 4.56 -4.84
C LYS A 94 -13.95 5.11 -3.56
N CYS A 95 -13.89 4.32 -2.49
CA CYS A 95 -13.23 4.72 -1.25
C CYS A 95 -11.77 5.11 -1.48
N LEU A 96 -11.01 4.29 -2.21
CA LEU A 96 -9.61 4.58 -2.55
C LEU A 96 -9.47 5.87 -3.37
N PHE A 97 -10.24 6.02 -4.46
CA PHE A 97 -10.11 7.18 -5.35
C PHE A 97 -10.63 8.48 -4.75
N ASP A 98 -11.71 8.43 -3.98
CA ASP A 98 -12.19 9.60 -3.22
C ASP A 98 -11.08 10.09 -2.27
N THR A 99 -10.44 9.16 -1.56
CA THR A 99 -9.30 9.49 -0.69
C THR A 99 -8.14 10.07 -1.48
N LEU A 100 -7.64 9.39 -2.52
CA LEU A 100 -6.51 9.89 -3.32
C LEU A 100 -6.77 11.26 -3.95
N THR A 101 -8.01 11.53 -4.38
CA THR A 101 -8.38 12.82 -4.99
C THR A 101 -8.54 13.93 -3.95
N SER A 102 -8.84 13.57 -2.70
CA SER A 102 -8.92 14.52 -1.58
C SER A 102 -7.57 14.95 -1.03
N LEU A 103 -6.53 14.14 -1.26
CA LEU A 103 -5.17 14.44 -0.80
C LEU A 103 -4.56 15.60 -1.59
N THR A 104 -3.84 16.44 -0.88
CA THR A 104 -2.96 17.47 -1.44
C THR A 104 -1.52 16.95 -1.53
N GLU A 105 -0.67 17.63 -2.29
CA GLU A 105 0.76 17.29 -2.35
C GLU A 105 1.43 17.45 -0.96
N ASP A 106 0.92 18.35 -0.11
CA ASP A 106 1.42 18.56 1.25
C ASP A 106 1.01 17.42 2.19
N ASP A 107 -0.19 16.84 2.03
CA ASP A 107 -0.64 15.65 2.78
C ASP A 107 0.26 14.42 2.54
N LEU A 108 1.01 14.42 1.44
CA LEU A 108 1.93 13.36 1.06
C LEU A 108 3.39 13.66 1.33
N TYR A 109 3.69 14.86 1.84
CA TYR A 109 5.01 15.22 2.32
C TYR A 109 5.27 14.56 3.68
N ASN A 110 5.52 13.25 3.62
CA ASN A 110 5.58 12.32 4.75
C ASN A 110 6.61 12.68 5.82
N LEU A 111 7.73 13.31 5.45
CA LEU A 111 8.80 13.56 6.41
C LEU A 111 8.45 14.69 7.36
N GLN A 112 7.86 15.79 6.88
CA GLN A 112 7.54 16.93 7.72
C GLN A 112 6.38 16.59 8.68
N PHE A 113 5.34 15.94 8.16
CA PHE A 113 4.24 15.41 8.97
C PHE A 113 4.72 14.39 10.00
N ALA A 114 5.54 13.39 9.62
CA ALA A 114 6.08 12.42 10.59
C ALA A 114 6.92 13.10 11.69
N LEU A 115 7.65 14.16 11.35
CA LEU A 115 8.46 14.91 12.31
C LEU A 115 7.62 15.74 13.30
N GLU A 116 6.40 16.16 12.93
CA GLU A 116 5.48 16.85 13.86
C GLU A 116 5.04 15.93 15.01
N TRP A 117 4.94 14.63 14.78
CA TRP A 117 4.46 13.63 15.74
C TRP A 117 5.54 13.07 16.69
N ASP A 118 6.76 13.62 16.64
CA ASP A 118 7.88 13.24 17.51
C ASP A 118 8.20 11.74 17.51
N VAL A 119 8.12 11.11 16.34
CA VAL A 119 8.34 9.67 16.16
C VAL A 119 9.78 9.27 16.51
N ASP A 120 9.95 8.09 17.13
CA ASP A 120 11.27 7.56 17.50
C ASP A 120 12.07 7.01 16.30
N TRP A 121 11.37 6.44 15.31
CA TRP A 121 11.97 5.75 14.17
C TRP A 121 11.26 6.10 12.86
N ILE A 122 12.04 6.34 11.81
CA ILE A 122 11.57 6.59 10.45
C ILE A 122 12.18 5.52 9.53
N GLY A 123 11.31 4.80 8.81
CA GLY A 123 11.74 3.86 7.77
C GLY A 123 11.88 4.55 6.42
N LEU A 124 13.07 4.53 5.82
CA LEU A 124 13.28 5.03 4.45
C LEU A 124 13.15 3.86 3.47
N SER A 125 12.14 3.93 2.59
CA SER A 125 11.91 2.93 1.53
C SER A 125 12.84 3.14 0.33
N PHE A 126 13.12 2.07 -0.40
CA PHE A 126 13.90 2.06 -1.64
C PHE A 126 15.26 2.75 -1.56
N VAL A 127 15.96 2.59 -0.43
CA VAL A 127 17.32 3.12 -0.24
C VAL A 127 18.23 2.50 -1.30
N ARG A 128 19.08 3.32 -1.92
CA ARG A 128 20.04 2.88 -2.96
C ARG A 128 21.47 3.14 -2.55
N THR A 129 21.72 4.19 -1.77
CA THR A 129 23.05 4.64 -1.37
C THR A 129 23.06 5.08 0.09
N GLY A 130 24.24 5.15 0.70
CA GLY A 130 24.43 5.74 2.03
C GLY A 130 24.05 7.23 2.06
N GLN A 131 24.14 7.92 0.92
CA GLN A 131 23.77 9.33 0.80
C GLN A 131 22.29 9.57 1.05
N ASP A 132 21.41 8.64 0.64
CA ASP A 132 19.96 8.73 0.89
C ASP A 132 19.66 8.83 2.41
N ILE A 133 20.40 8.06 3.21
CA ILE A 133 20.28 8.05 4.66
C ILE A 133 20.84 9.34 5.28
N ILE A 134 21.98 9.82 4.78
CA ILE A 134 22.61 11.05 5.25
C ILE A 134 21.69 12.26 5.02
N ASP A 135 21.06 12.33 3.85
CA ASP A 135 20.13 13.40 3.51
C ASP A 135 18.87 13.37 4.37
N LEU A 136 18.28 12.19 4.59
CA LEU A 136 17.15 12.06 5.51
C LEU A 136 17.53 12.49 6.93
N LYS A 137 18.65 12.01 7.47
CA LYS A 137 19.14 12.41 8.80
C LYS A 137 19.42 13.91 8.88
N ARG A 138 19.86 14.55 7.79
CA ARG A 138 20.05 16.00 7.73
C ARG A 138 18.72 16.73 7.88
N ILE A 139 17.67 16.33 7.15
CA ILE A 139 16.34 16.95 7.24
C ILE A 139 15.73 16.78 8.64
N ILE A 140 15.87 15.59 9.23
CA ILE A 140 15.41 15.32 10.62
C ILE A 140 16.06 16.29 11.60
N ARG A 141 17.39 16.47 11.51
CA ARG A 141 18.14 17.41 12.35
C ARG A 141 17.77 18.86 12.11
N GLU A 142 17.62 19.27 10.85
CA GLU A 142 17.22 20.64 10.47
C GLU A 142 15.82 21.00 11.01
N SER A 143 14.97 19.99 11.23
CA SER A 143 13.65 20.12 11.84
C SER A 143 13.69 20.09 13.38
N GLY A 144 14.87 20.07 13.99
CA GLY A 144 15.07 20.05 15.45
C GLY A 144 14.69 18.72 16.12
N LYS A 145 14.60 17.63 15.34
CA LYS A 145 14.22 16.30 15.80
C LYS A 145 15.42 15.34 15.80
N SER A 146 15.22 14.16 16.38
CA SER A 146 16.29 13.15 16.55
C SER A 146 15.87 11.72 16.21
N ALA A 147 14.78 11.56 15.46
CA ALA A 147 14.28 10.26 15.01
C ALA A 147 15.40 9.43 14.34
N ARG A 148 15.47 8.15 14.70
CA ARG A 148 16.42 7.19 14.13
C ARG A 148 15.93 6.71 12.77
N VAL A 149 16.85 6.36 11.88
CA VAL A 149 16.53 5.91 10.51
C VAL A 149 16.75 4.41 10.37
N ILE A 150 15.74 3.72 9.83
CA ILE A 150 15.84 2.34 9.34
C ILE A 150 15.90 2.39 7.81
N ALA A 151 16.99 1.87 7.23
CA ALA A 151 17.11 1.69 5.80
C ALA A 151 16.33 0.43 5.36
N LYS A 152 15.36 0.57 4.46
CA LYS A 152 14.68 -0.59 3.85
C LYS A 152 15.40 -0.98 2.56
N VAL A 153 16.02 -2.16 2.60
CA VAL A 153 16.76 -2.75 1.47
C VAL A 153 15.76 -3.50 0.59
N GLU A 154 15.44 -2.87 -0.55
CA GLU A 154 14.35 -3.27 -1.47
C GLU A 154 14.80 -3.35 -2.92
N LYS A 155 16.03 -2.90 -3.23
CA LYS A 155 16.55 -2.80 -4.59
C LYS A 155 17.93 -3.45 -4.71
N PRO A 156 18.27 -4.09 -5.85
CA PRO A 156 19.60 -4.68 -6.05
C PRO A 156 20.75 -3.70 -5.83
N GLU A 157 20.58 -2.44 -6.26
CA GLU A 157 21.60 -1.39 -6.09
C GLU A 157 21.90 -1.11 -4.61
N ALA A 158 20.92 -1.32 -3.73
CA ALA A 158 21.10 -1.21 -2.29
C ALA A 158 22.00 -2.32 -1.72
N ILE A 159 21.99 -3.50 -2.36
CA ILE A 159 22.89 -4.60 -2.01
C ILE A 159 24.32 -4.25 -2.43
N ASP A 160 24.48 -3.71 -3.63
CA ASP A 160 25.80 -3.30 -4.14
C ASP A 160 26.45 -2.23 -3.24
N ASN A 161 25.65 -1.36 -2.63
CA ASN A 161 26.07 -0.29 -1.74
C ASN A 161 25.82 -0.60 -0.24
N ILE A 162 25.66 -1.86 0.14
CA ILE A 162 25.18 -2.21 1.48
C ILE A 162 26.10 -1.72 2.62
N ASP A 163 27.41 -1.72 2.39
CA ASP A 163 28.39 -1.31 3.41
C ASP A 163 28.25 0.17 3.78
N GLU A 164 28.06 1.05 2.79
CA GLU A 164 27.85 2.48 3.04
C GLU A 164 26.48 2.78 3.65
N ILE A 165 25.44 2.01 3.27
CA ILE A 165 24.10 2.13 3.85
C ILE A 165 24.13 1.72 5.33
N ILE A 166 24.78 0.60 5.66
CA ILE A 166 24.96 0.13 7.04
C ILE A 166 25.74 1.18 7.86
N ALA A 167 26.79 1.76 7.29
CA ALA A 167 27.59 2.77 7.99
C ALA A 167 26.79 4.06 8.30
N ALA A 168 25.82 4.42 7.46
CA ALA A 168 25.04 5.64 7.61
C ALA A 168 23.77 5.48 8.47
N THR A 169 23.19 4.28 8.52
CA THR A 169 21.86 4.02 9.12
C THR A 169 21.90 3.68 10.61
N ASP A 170 20.76 3.80 11.31
CA ASP A 170 20.61 3.35 12.71
C ASP A 170 20.04 1.92 12.81
N GLY A 171 19.46 1.44 11.72
CA GLY A 171 18.99 0.06 11.55
C GLY A 171 18.78 -0.29 10.08
N VAL A 172 18.65 -1.58 9.79
CA VAL A 172 18.37 -2.10 8.44
C VAL A 172 17.18 -3.04 8.49
N MET A 173 16.29 -2.93 7.50
CA MET A 173 15.16 -3.82 7.27
C MET A 173 15.30 -4.46 5.89
N ILE A 174 15.39 -5.78 5.83
CA ILE A 174 15.41 -6.53 4.56
C ILE A 174 13.98 -6.75 4.10
N ALA A 175 13.51 -5.92 3.17
CA ALA A 175 12.15 -5.98 2.64
C ALA A 175 12.10 -6.94 1.44
N ARG A 176 12.06 -8.24 1.79
CA ARG A 176 12.13 -9.38 0.85
C ARG A 176 11.06 -9.39 -0.23
N GLY A 177 9.92 -8.72 0.00
CA GLY A 177 8.84 -8.62 -0.99
C GLY A 177 9.31 -7.86 -2.23
N ASP A 178 9.66 -6.59 -2.07
CA ASP A 178 10.15 -5.75 -3.17
C ASP A 178 11.51 -6.17 -3.71
N LEU A 179 12.41 -6.70 -2.85
CA LEU A 179 13.74 -7.15 -3.28
C LEU A 179 13.70 -8.41 -4.16
N GLY A 180 12.63 -9.20 -4.06
CA GLY A 180 12.45 -10.44 -4.82
C GLY A 180 11.81 -10.25 -6.20
N VAL A 181 11.48 -9.01 -6.59
CA VAL A 181 10.87 -8.63 -7.87
C VAL A 181 11.91 -7.99 -8.79
#